data_AF-A0A434BZB2-F1
#
_entry.id   AF-A0A434BZB2-F1
#
_cell.length_a   1.000
_cell.length_b   1.000
_cell.length_c   1.000
_cell.angle_alpha   90.00
_cell.angle_beta   90.00
_cell.angle_gamma   90.00
#
_symmetry.space_group_name_H-M   'P 1'
#
loop_
_entity.id
_entity.type
_entity.pdbx_description
1 polymer ?
#
loop_
_entity_poly.entity_id
_entity_poly.type
_entity_poly.pdbx_seq_one_letter_code
_entity_poly.pdbx_strand_id
1 'polypeptide(L)'
;PPLVVLADISGSMSQYTRIFLHFLHALTEKRRRVHTFVFGTRLTNLTRQMRHRDPDAALADCSAAVKDWSGGTRIGDTLAEFNLIWSRRVLGQGAVVLLITDGLERDDVDGLSEEMERLHKSCRRLIWLNPLLRFDGFQARARGVKAMLPHVDEFRSVHNLDALADLCASLDKKSAQSVDPRRWLDAGARHAA
;
A
#
# COMPACT_ATOMS: atom_id res chain seq x y z
N PRO A 1 -0.37 -8.33 -15.63
CA PRO A 1 -1.56 -7.72 -14.97
C PRO A 1 -1.36 -6.21 -14.77
N PRO A 2 -2.43 -5.40 -14.67
CA PRO A 2 -2.31 -4.02 -14.18
C PRO A 2 -1.72 -4.02 -12.76
N LEU A 3 -0.93 -2.99 -12.45
CA LEU A 3 -0.46 -2.74 -11.10
C LEU A 3 -1.14 -1.48 -10.59
N VAL A 4 -1.76 -1.57 -9.41
CA VAL A 4 -2.29 -0.42 -8.70
C VAL A 4 -1.54 -0.28 -7.40
N VAL A 5 -1.02 0.91 -7.13
CA VAL A 5 -0.30 1.22 -5.90
C VAL A 5 -1.11 2.21 -5.09
N LEU A 6 -1.33 1.88 -3.83
CA LEU A 6 -1.88 2.76 -2.81
C LEU A 6 -0.78 3.00 -1.78
N ALA A 7 -0.23 4.20 -1.71
CA ALA A 7 0.91 4.51 -0.84
C ALA A 7 0.59 5.57 0.21
N ASP A 8 0.91 5.25 1.46
CA ASP A 8 0.81 6.13 2.60
C ASP A 8 1.94 7.17 2.56
N ILE A 9 1.56 8.40 2.87
CA ILE A 9 2.39 9.62 2.84
C ILE A 9 2.27 10.40 4.15
N SER A 10 1.79 9.75 5.21
CA SER A 10 1.69 10.33 6.54
C SER A 10 3.05 10.68 7.14
N GLY A 11 3.03 11.46 8.23
CA GLY A 11 4.24 11.91 8.90
C GLY A 11 5.19 10.77 9.31
N SER A 12 4.68 9.60 9.69
CA SER A 12 5.51 8.42 10.03
C SER A 12 6.19 7.80 8.80
N MET A 13 5.60 7.96 7.63
CA MET A 13 6.15 7.55 6.33
C MET A 13 7.13 8.55 5.72
N SER A 14 7.20 9.78 6.23
CA SER A 14 7.90 10.91 5.60
C SER A 14 9.33 10.60 5.12
N GLN A 15 10.12 9.86 5.91
CA GLN A 15 11.49 9.47 5.55
C GLN A 15 11.54 8.44 4.41
N TYR A 16 10.51 7.63 4.25
CA TYR A 16 10.41 6.59 3.24
C TYR A 16 9.64 7.04 2.00
N THR A 17 8.72 7.99 2.12
CA THR A 17 7.88 8.50 1.03
C THR A 17 8.70 8.88 -0.19
N ARG A 18 9.81 9.61 -0.03
CA ARG A 18 10.68 9.99 -1.15
C ARG A 18 11.23 8.77 -1.90
N ILE A 19 11.76 7.80 -1.16
CA ILE A 19 12.34 6.57 -1.72
C ILE A 19 11.26 5.78 -2.47
N PHE A 20 10.06 5.70 -1.91
CA PHE A 20 8.93 5.04 -2.57
C PHE A 20 8.49 5.75 -3.84
N LEU A 21 8.38 7.08 -3.84
CA LEU A 21 7.98 7.80 -5.04
C LEU A 21 9.01 7.61 -6.17
N HIS A 22 10.31 7.61 -5.86
CA HIS A 22 11.35 7.26 -6.83
C HIS A 22 11.20 5.81 -7.35
N PHE A 23 10.95 4.86 -6.46
CA PHE A 23 10.71 3.47 -6.84
C PHE A 23 9.47 3.33 -7.77
N LEU A 24 8.37 3.99 -7.43
CA LEU A 24 7.12 3.96 -8.19
C LEU A 24 7.25 4.63 -9.56
N HIS A 25 8.05 5.70 -9.64
CA HIS A 25 8.43 6.33 -10.89
C HIS A 25 9.21 5.35 -11.79
N ALA A 26 10.28 4.74 -11.27
CA ALA A 26 11.06 3.75 -12.01
C ALA A 26 10.22 2.53 -12.44
N LEU A 27 9.27 2.10 -11.61
CA LEU A 27 8.34 1.02 -11.93
C LEU A 27 7.34 1.42 -13.03
N THR A 28 6.86 2.65 -13.00
CA THR A 28 5.96 3.22 -14.02
C THR A 28 6.65 3.37 -15.37
N GLU A 29 7.94 3.73 -15.37
CA GLU A 29 8.75 3.78 -16.60
C GLU A 29 8.88 2.39 -17.26
N LYS A 30 9.13 1.35 -16.45
CA LYS A 30 9.28 -0.03 -16.94
C LYS A 30 7.95 -0.71 -17.28
N ARG A 31 6.79 -0.17 -16.85
CA ARG A 31 5.46 -0.78 -17.07
C ARG A 31 4.41 0.22 -17.53
N ARG A 32 3.77 -0.09 -18.66
CA ARG A 32 2.73 0.75 -19.27
C ARG A 32 1.39 0.83 -18.51
N ARG A 33 1.18 0.00 -17.48
CA ARG A 33 -0.11 -0.17 -16.78
C ARG A 33 0.01 -0.09 -15.26
N VAL A 34 0.71 0.94 -14.80
CA VAL A 34 0.79 1.30 -13.37
C VAL A 34 -0.16 2.47 -13.10
N HIS A 35 -0.97 2.32 -12.06
CA HIS A 35 -1.77 3.39 -11.48
C HIS A 35 -1.27 3.65 -10.06
N THR A 36 -0.97 4.90 -9.74
CA THR A 36 -0.39 5.27 -8.45
C THR A 36 -1.33 6.24 -7.75
N PHE A 37 -1.70 5.89 -6.53
CA PHE A 37 -2.45 6.73 -5.62
C PHE A 37 -1.66 6.86 -4.33
N VAL A 38 -1.72 8.04 -3.74
CA VAL A 38 -1.21 8.27 -2.38
C VAL A 38 -2.35 8.67 -1.47
N PHE A 39 -2.22 8.35 -0.18
CA PHE A 39 -3.22 8.68 0.81
C PHE A 39 -2.60 9.08 2.15
N GLY A 40 -3.26 10.03 2.81
CA GLY A 40 -3.01 10.44 4.19
C GLY A 40 -4.36 10.77 4.81
N THR A 41 -4.73 12.05 4.80
CA THR A 41 -6.11 12.49 5.12
C THR A 41 -7.07 12.45 3.93
N ARG A 42 -6.54 12.33 2.70
CA ARG A 42 -7.30 12.29 1.44
C ARG A 42 -6.61 11.39 0.41
N LEU A 43 -7.36 10.87 -0.55
CA LEU A 43 -6.83 10.10 -1.67
C LEU A 43 -6.41 11.03 -2.81
N THR A 44 -5.19 10.86 -3.33
CA THR A 44 -4.68 11.62 -4.48
C THR A 44 -4.19 10.68 -5.57
N ASN A 45 -4.69 10.87 -6.80
CA ASN A 45 -4.22 10.11 -7.97
C ASN A 45 -2.99 10.78 -8.58
N LEU A 46 -1.84 10.09 -8.52
CA LEU A 46 -0.55 10.54 -9.02
C LEU A 46 -0.12 9.83 -10.31
N THR A 47 -1.01 9.03 -10.92
CA THR A 47 -0.70 8.26 -12.14
C THR A 47 -0.12 9.11 -13.27
N ARG A 48 -0.57 10.37 -13.42
CA ARG A 48 -0.10 11.26 -14.49
C ARG A 48 1.29 11.84 -14.17
N GLN A 49 1.49 12.25 -12.93
CA GLN A 49 2.73 12.81 -12.40
C GLN A 49 3.84 11.76 -12.50
N MET A 50 3.55 10.51 -12.15
CA MET A 50 4.48 9.37 -12.22
C MET A 50 4.91 8.98 -13.65
N ARG A 51 4.29 9.55 -14.69
CA ARG A 51 4.69 9.33 -16.10
C ARG A 51 5.72 10.34 -16.61
N HIS A 52 6.07 11.37 -15.82
CA HIS A 52 7.11 12.32 -16.20
C HIS A 52 8.44 11.58 -16.31
N ARG A 53 9.31 11.95 -17.26
CA ARG A 53 10.62 11.29 -17.38
C ARG A 53 11.59 11.67 -16.26
N ASP A 54 11.47 12.90 -15.75
CA ASP A 54 12.31 13.40 -14.68
C ASP A 54 11.72 13.00 -13.30
N PRO A 55 12.43 12.17 -12.51
CA PRO A 55 12.01 11.79 -11.18
C PRO A 55 11.85 12.98 -10.23
N ASP A 56 12.74 13.97 -10.29
CA ASP A 56 12.71 15.10 -9.38
C ASP A 56 11.52 16.03 -9.68
N ALA A 57 11.21 16.22 -10.97
CA ALA A 57 9.99 16.92 -11.38
C ALA A 57 8.72 16.17 -10.95
N ALA A 58 8.69 14.84 -11.13
CA ALA A 58 7.57 14.01 -10.68
C ALA A 58 7.36 14.14 -9.16
N LEU A 59 8.44 14.12 -8.38
CA LEU A 59 8.37 14.26 -6.92
C LEU A 59 7.94 15.67 -6.50
N ALA A 60 8.41 16.71 -7.17
CA ALA A 60 7.98 18.09 -6.92
C ALA A 60 6.47 18.26 -7.18
N ASP A 61 5.97 17.73 -8.31
CA ASP A 61 4.55 17.73 -8.65
C ASP A 61 3.70 16.95 -7.65
N CYS A 62 4.22 15.80 -7.17
CA CYS A 62 3.55 15.02 -6.13
C CYS A 62 3.50 15.78 -4.81
N SER A 63 4.59 16.47 -4.46
CA SER A 63 4.65 17.29 -3.25
C SER A 63 3.68 18.47 -3.31
N ALA A 64 3.57 19.13 -4.47
CA ALA A 64 2.62 20.21 -4.68
C ALA A 64 1.15 19.73 -4.68
N ALA A 65 0.89 18.53 -5.20
CA ALA A 65 -0.44 17.93 -5.23
C ALA A 65 -0.93 17.51 -3.84
N VAL A 66 -0.02 17.25 -2.92
CA VAL A 66 -0.32 16.71 -1.60
C VAL A 66 -0.05 17.78 -0.53
N LYS A 67 -1.05 18.63 -0.31
CA LYS A 67 -0.94 19.81 0.57
C LYS A 67 -0.98 19.50 2.08
N ASP A 68 -1.38 18.30 2.48
CA ASP A 68 -1.74 17.95 3.88
C ASP A 68 -0.94 16.77 4.47
N TRP A 69 0.40 16.79 4.37
CA TRP A 69 1.29 15.70 4.84
C TRP A 69 1.28 15.42 6.36
N SER A 70 0.81 16.35 7.19
CA SER A 70 0.90 16.25 8.65
C SER A 70 -0.43 15.99 9.38
N GLY A 71 -1.51 15.70 8.65
CA GLY A 71 -2.87 15.66 9.20
C GLY A 71 -3.35 14.32 9.81
N GLY A 72 -2.52 13.27 9.81
CA GLY A 72 -2.92 11.90 10.21
C GLY A 72 -3.23 10.98 9.01
N THR A 73 -3.77 9.78 9.27
CA THR A 73 -3.93 8.72 8.24
C THR A 73 -5.33 8.12 8.25
N ARG A 74 -6.26 8.70 7.49
CA ARG A 74 -7.64 8.21 7.35
C ARG A 74 -7.74 7.07 6.33
N ILE A 75 -7.10 5.94 6.64
CA ILE A 75 -7.02 4.81 5.72
C ILE A 75 -8.40 4.23 5.38
N GLY A 76 -9.33 4.16 6.35
CA GLY A 76 -10.71 3.70 6.10
C GLY A 76 -11.42 4.57 5.06
N ASP A 77 -11.49 5.88 5.30
CA ASP A 77 -12.12 6.85 4.40
C ASP A 77 -11.50 6.84 2.99
N THR A 78 -10.17 6.79 2.92
CA THR A 78 -9.46 6.85 1.63
C THR A 78 -9.60 5.56 0.83
N LEU A 79 -9.69 4.40 1.50
CA LEU A 79 -10.04 3.14 0.86
C LEU A 79 -11.50 3.12 0.40
N ALA A 80 -12.42 3.66 1.19
CA ALA A 80 -13.83 3.81 0.79
C ALA A 80 -13.94 4.68 -0.48
N GLU A 81 -13.25 5.83 -0.50
CA GLU A 81 -13.17 6.71 -1.68
C GLU A 81 -12.57 5.98 -2.89
N PHE A 82 -11.48 5.24 -2.68
CA PHE A 82 -10.85 4.47 -3.75
C PHE A 82 -11.79 3.39 -4.31
N ASN A 83 -12.45 2.64 -3.43
CA ASN A 83 -13.38 1.59 -3.81
C ASN A 83 -14.58 2.15 -4.57
N LEU A 84 -15.09 3.32 -4.17
CA LEU A 84 -16.22 3.97 -4.83
C LEU A 84 -15.86 4.54 -6.21
N ILE A 85 -14.75 5.28 -6.31
CA ILE A 85 -14.46 6.10 -7.50
C ILE A 85 -13.57 5.34 -8.51
N TRP A 86 -12.61 4.55 -8.02
CA TRP A 86 -11.49 4.06 -8.82
C TRP A 86 -11.48 2.55 -9.04
N SER A 87 -11.97 1.73 -8.11
CA SER A 87 -11.88 0.25 -8.18
C SER A 87 -12.27 -0.30 -9.56
N ARG A 88 -13.46 0.05 -10.06
CA ARG A 88 -13.98 -0.38 -11.37
C ARG A 88 -13.14 0.08 -12.54
N ARG A 89 -12.44 1.21 -12.41
CA ARG A 89 -11.62 1.83 -13.47
C ARG A 89 -10.24 1.19 -13.58
N VAL A 90 -9.64 0.83 -12.44
CA VAL A 90 -8.23 0.40 -12.40
C VAL A 90 -8.03 -1.07 -12.04
N LEU A 91 -9.01 -1.72 -11.41
CA LEU A 91 -8.89 -3.13 -10.96
C LEU A 91 -9.50 -4.17 -11.91
N GLY A 92 -10.42 -3.77 -12.79
CA GLY A 92 -11.27 -4.67 -13.58
C GLY A 92 -10.57 -5.66 -14.52
N GLN A 93 -9.25 -5.58 -14.71
CA GLN A 93 -8.48 -6.53 -15.52
C GLN A 93 -7.52 -7.40 -14.67
N GLY A 94 -7.98 -7.81 -13.48
CA GLY A 94 -7.21 -8.67 -12.59
C GLY A 94 -5.95 -7.98 -12.07
N ALA A 95 -6.11 -6.73 -11.62
CA ALA A 95 -5.01 -5.94 -11.11
C ALA A 95 -4.40 -6.55 -9.85
N VAL A 96 -3.09 -6.40 -9.70
CA VAL A 96 -2.40 -6.60 -8.42
C VAL A 96 -2.37 -5.26 -7.72
N VAL A 97 -2.78 -5.25 -6.46
CA VAL A 97 -2.76 -4.06 -5.61
C VAL A 97 -1.58 -4.15 -4.67
N LEU A 98 -0.79 -3.07 -4.65
CA LEU A 98 0.29 -2.86 -3.70
C LEU A 98 -0.13 -1.79 -2.72
N LEU A 99 -0.40 -2.18 -1.48
CA LEU A 99 -0.71 -1.28 -0.38
C LEU A 99 0.57 -1.03 0.43
N ILE A 100 1.06 0.21 0.46
CA ILE A 100 2.28 0.58 1.17
C ILE A 100 1.90 1.48 2.32
N THR A 101 1.98 0.98 3.55
CA THR A 101 1.59 1.76 4.75
C THR A 101 2.18 1.15 6.01
N ASP A 102 2.63 2.02 6.91
CA ASP A 102 2.88 1.75 8.32
C ASP A 102 1.72 2.21 9.22
N GLY A 103 0.80 2.99 8.64
CA GLY A 103 -0.11 3.97 9.22
C GLY A 103 -1.39 3.34 9.72
N LEU A 104 -1.21 2.55 10.77
CA LEU A 104 -2.25 1.95 11.58
C LEU A 104 -2.94 3.06 12.37
N GLU A 105 -4.03 3.61 11.82
CA GLU A 105 -4.92 4.54 12.54
C GLU A 105 -5.34 3.89 13.87
N ARG A 106 -5.11 4.60 14.99
CA ARG A 106 -5.42 4.11 16.33
C ARG A 106 -6.86 4.38 16.74
N ASP A 107 -7.48 5.40 16.14
CA ASP A 107 -8.64 6.05 16.74
C ASP A 107 -9.94 5.92 15.92
N ASP A 108 -9.87 5.62 14.61
CA ASP A 108 -11.06 5.39 13.78
C ASP A 108 -10.84 4.26 12.75
N VAL A 109 -11.17 3.04 13.15
CA VAL A 109 -11.01 1.82 12.35
C VAL A 109 -12.36 1.32 11.82
N ASP A 110 -13.42 2.09 12.06
CA ASP A 110 -14.77 1.70 11.69
C ASP A 110 -14.87 1.64 10.16
N GLY A 111 -15.37 0.50 9.67
CA GLY A 111 -15.45 0.25 8.22
C GLY A 111 -14.12 -0.13 7.54
N LEU A 112 -12.95 0.00 8.17
CA LEU A 112 -11.66 -0.35 7.53
C LEU A 112 -11.63 -1.81 7.06
N SER A 113 -12.11 -2.75 7.91
CA SER A 113 -12.18 -4.16 7.53
C SER A 113 -13.08 -4.40 6.32
N GLU A 114 -14.21 -3.70 6.24
CA GLU A 114 -15.17 -3.84 5.12
C GLU A 114 -14.57 -3.31 3.82
N GLU A 115 -13.90 -2.16 3.87
CA GLU A 115 -13.27 -1.57 2.70
C GLU A 115 -12.03 -2.34 2.25
N MET A 116 -11.29 -2.96 3.19
CA MET A 116 -10.24 -3.92 2.88
C MET A 116 -10.78 -5.19 2.22
N GLU A 117 -11.88 -5.75 2.72
CA GLU A 117 -12.53 -6.91 2.12
C GLU A 117 -13.01 -6.61 0.69
N ARG A 118 -13.62 -5.44 0.48
CA ARG A 118 -14.05 -4.97 -0.84
C ARG A 118 -12.87 -4.83 -1.80
N LEU A 119 -11.76 -4.24 -1.33
CA LEU A 119 -10.54 -4.10 -2.11
C LEU A 119 -9.97 -5.48 -2.49
N HIS A 120 -9.87 -6.39 -1.53
CA HIS A 120 -9.37 -7.76 -1.73
C HIS A 120 -10.18 -8.49 -2.81
N LYS A 121 -11.52 -8.51 -2.67
CA LYS A 121 -12.42 -9.14 -3.65
C LYS A 121 -12.35 -8.51 -5.04
N SER A 122 -11.97 -7.23 -5.13
CA SER A 122 -11.90 -6.48 -6.40
C SER A 122 -10.58 -6.65 -7.14
N CYS A 123 -9.54 -7.17 -6.48
CA CYS A 123 -8.22 -7.35 -7.07
C CYS A 123 -7.87 -8.83 -7.23
N ARG A 124 -6.89 -9.12 -8.08
CA ARG A 124 -6.35 -10.49 -8.24
C ARG A 124 -5.48 -10.88 -7.05
N ARG A 125 -4.80 -9.90 -6.46
CA ARG A 125 -3.84 -10.09 -5.38
C ARG A 125 -3.61 -8.78 -4.65
N LEU A 126 -3.72 -8.77 -3.33
CA LEU A 126 -3.48 -7.63 -2.45
C LEU A 126 -2.21 -7.87 -1.63
N ILE A 127 -1.16 -7.10 -1.92
CA ILE A 127 0.13 -7.18 -1.26
C ILE A 127 0.27 -5.97 -0.34
N TRP A 128 0.40 -6.19 0.96
CA TRP A 128 0.68 -5.14 1.93
C TRP A 128 2.17 -5.09 2.27
N LEU A 129 2.77 -3.93 2.00
CA LEU A 129 4.13 -3.58 2.37
C LEU A 129 4.14 -2.62 3.56
N ASN A 130 4.89 -2.99 4.59
CA ASN A 130 5.13 -2.13 5.74
C ASN A 130 6.63 -1.77 5.83
N PRO A 131 7.01 -0.49 5.62
CA PRO A 131 8.40 -0.06 5.69
C PRO A 131 9.00 0.02 7.07
N LEU A 132 8.16 0.23 8.07
CA LEU A 132 8.60 0.34 9.45
C LEU A 132 8.67 -1.01 10.15
N LEU A 133 8.55 -2.11 9.39
CA LEU A 133 8.57 -3.45 9.93
C LEU A 133 9.99 -3.84 10.37
N ARG A 134 10.38 -3.34 11.55
CA ARG A 134 11.50 -3.86 12.36
C ARG A 134 11.00 -5.11 13.08
N PHE A 135 11.67 -6.22 12.84
CA PHE A 135 11.29 -7.58 13.28
C PHE A 135 11.03 -7.69 14.79
N ASP A 136 11.62 -6.82 15.62
CA ASP A 136 11.55 -6.92 17.08
C ASP A 136 10.45 -6.08 17.74
N GLY A 137 9.76 -5.20 16.99
CA GLY A 137 8.81 -4.23 17.54
C GLY A 137 7.39 -4.27 16.98
N PHE A 138 7.15 -5.03 15.89
CA PHE A 138 5.82 -5.11 15.29
C PHE A 138 4.90 -5.99 16.14
N GLN A 139 4.15 -5.38 17.05
CA GLN A 139 3.06 -6.03 17.74
C GLN A 139 1.79 -5.86 16.89
N ALA A 140 1.20 -6.97 16.43
CA ALA A 140 -0.13 -7.03 15.79
C ALA A 140 -1.29 -6.69 16.75
N ARG A 141 -1.05 -5.76 17.69
CA ARG A 141 -1.98 -5.28 18.71
C ARG A 141 -2.74 -4.03 18.27
N ALA A 142 -2.21 -3.26 17.32
CA ALA A 142 -2.92 -2.13 16.74
C ALA A 142 -4.17 -2.62 16.00
N ARG A 143 -5.33 -2.01 16.29
CA ARG A 143 -6.64 -2.42 15.75
C ARG A 143 -6.66 -2.43 14.22
N GLY A 144 -6.00 -1.46 13.57
CA GLY A 144 -5.85 -1.43 12.11
C GLY A 144 -5.17 -2.68 11.53
N VAL A 145 -4.15 -3.23 12.20
CA VAL A 145 -3.44 -4.44 11.72
C VAL A 145 -4.40 -5.62 11.71
N LYS A 146 -5.15 -5.78 12.79
CA LYS A 146 -6.13 -6.87 12.92
C LYS A 146 -7.26 -6.74 11.91
N ALA A 147 -7.66 -5.52 11.56
CA ALA A 147 -8.67 -5.26 10.54
C ALA A 147 -8.17 -5.56 9.12
N MET A 148 -6.90 -5.28 8.82
CA MET A 148 -6.34 -5.43 7.47
C MET A 148 -5.78 -6.83 7.17
N LEU A 149 -5.09 -7.45 8.14
CA LEU A 149 -4.37 -8.72 7.94
C LEU A 149 -5.22 -9.85 7.34
N PRO A 150 -6.51 -10.05 7.72
CA PRO A 150 -7.33 -11.12 7.15
C PRO A 150 -7.60 -10.98 5.65
N HIS A 151 -7.48 -9.76 5.11
CA HIS A 151 -7.88 -9.42 3.74
C HIS A 151 -6.69 -9.22 2.80
N VAL A 152 -5.45 -9.40 3.26
CA VAL A 152 -4.27 -9.32 2.39
C VAL A 152 -3.83 -10.72 2.00
N ASP A 153 -3.33 -10.89 0.78
CA ASP A 153 -2.77 -12.18 0.34
C ASP A 153 -1.32 -12.34 0.81
N GLU A 154 -0.62 -11.22 0.95
CA GLU A 154 0.78 -11.19 1.37
C GLU A 154 1.08 -9.98 2.25
N PHE A 155 1.89 -10.20 3.27
CA PHE A 155 2.39 -9.14 4.13
C PHE A 155 3.92 -9.18 4.16
N ARG A 156 4.57 -8.07 3.78
CA ARG A 156 6.02 -8.01 3.55
C ARG A 156 6.64 -6.74 4.14
N SER A 157 7.91 -6.84 4.56
CA SER A 157 8.75 -5.68 4.89
C SER A 157 9.35 -5.05 3.63
N VAL A 158 9.61 -3.74 3.67
CA VAL A 158 10.14 -2.94 2.54
C VAL A 158 11.66 -3.06 2.39
N HIS A 159 12.37 -3.76 3.29
CA HIS A 159 13.82 -4.01 3.16
C HIS A 159 14.23 -4.79 1.89
N ASN A 160 13.31 -5.00 0.94
CA ASN A 160 13.53 -5.68 -0.31
C ASN A 160 12.79 -5.00 -1.47
N LEU A 161 13.01 -3.69 -1.67
CA LEU A 161 12.46 -2.95 -2.82
C LEU A 161 12.88 -3.55 -4.17
N ASP A 162 14.08 -4.11 -4.27
CA ASP A 162 14.54 -4.80 -5.47
C ASP A 162 13.77 -6.10 -5.71
N ALA A 163 13.59 -6.97 -4.70
CA ALA A 163 12.75 -8.14 -4.90
C ALA A 163 11.27 -7.79 -5.05
N LEU A 164 10.82 -6.60 -4.62
CA LEU A 164 9.50 -6.12 -4.95
C LEU A 164 9.41 -5.70 -6.42
N ALA A 165 10.43 -5.04 -6.96
CA ALA A 165 10.53 -4.76 -8.40
C ALA A 165 10.47 -6.06 -9.20
N ASP A 166 11.23 -7.06 -8.76
CA ASP A 166 11.29 -8.38 -9.38
C ASP A 166 9.98 -9.14 -9.20
N LEU A 167 9.38 -9.11 -8.00
CA LEU A 167 8.07 -9.70 -7.73
C LEU A 167 7.03 -9.09 -8.64
N CYS A 168 6.98 -7.76 -8.69
CA CYS A 168 6.11 -7.00 -9.58
C CYS A 168 6.35 -7.43 -11.02
N ALA A 169 7.60 -7.46 -11.49
CA ALA A 169 7.98 -7.92 -12.82
C ALA A 169 7.54 -9.38 -13.09
N SER A 170 7.58 -10.24 -12.07
CA SER A 170 7.32 -11.68 -12.14
C SER A 170 5.90 -12.11 -11.71
N LEU A 171 4.94 -11.18 -11.56
CA LEU A 171 3.58 -11.42 -11.03
C LEU A 171 2.74 -12.49 -11.77
N ASP A 172 3.30 -13.11 -12.80
CA ASP A 172 2.73 -14.29 -13.46
C ASP A 172 3.00 -15.62 -12.70
N LYS A 173 3.79 -15.61 -11.60
CA LYS A 173 4.15 -16.83 -10.82
C LYS A 173 3.49 -16.90 -9.42
N LYS A 174 3.22 -18.13 -8.94
CA LYS A 174 2.65 -18.43 -7.61
C LYS A 174 3.58 -17.99 -6.47
N SER A 175 3.00 -17.56 -5.34
CA SER A 175 3.69 -17.01 -4.15
C SER A 175 4.60 -18.00 -3.42
N ALA A 176 5.60 -17.49 -2.69
CA ALA A 176 6.49 -18.25 -1.80
C ALA A 176 5.95 -18.30 -0.35
N GLN A 177 6.25 -19.34 0.43
CA GLN A 177 5.66 -19.58 1.77
C GLN A 177 6.02 -18.56 2.88
N SER A 178 7.05 -17.72 2.70
CA SER A 178 7.54 -16.81 3.75
C SER A 178 6.69 -15.54 3.97
N VAL A 179 5.64 -15.34 3.18
CA VAL A 179 4.89 -14.07 3.08
C VAL A 179 3.44 -14.20 3.51
N ASP A 180 3.07 -15.38 4.03
CA ASP A 180 1.73 -15.70 4.51
C ASP A 180 1.36 -14.81 5.73
N PRO A 181 0.33 -13.96 5.60
CA PRO A 181 -0.14 -13.08 6.67
C PRO A 181 -0.56 -13.83 7.95
N ARG A 182 -1.01 -15.08 7.85
CA ARG A 182 -1.49 -15.87 9.01
C ARG A 182 -0.44 -16.06 10.09
N ARG A 183 0.84 -16.13 9.72
CA ARG A 183 1.94 -16.27 10.68
C ARG A 183 2.02 -15.10 11.67
N TRP A 184 1.56 -13.91 11.26
CA TRP A 184 1.55 -12.71 12.09
C TRP A 184 0.38 -12.69 13.08
N LEU A 185 -0.76 -13.31 12.72
CA LEU A 185 -1.87 -13.52 13.62
C LEU A 185 -1.45 -14.45 14.78
N ASP A 186 -0.73 -15.53 14.46
CA ASP A 186 -0.27 -16.52 15.45
C ASP A 186 0.84 -15.97 16.38
N ALA A 187 1.67 -15.05 15.90
CA ALA A 187 2.71 -14.42 16.70
C ALA A 187 2.13 -13.47 17.77
N GLY A 188 1.03 -12.78 17.45
CA GLY A 188 0.31 -11.91 18.38
C GLY A 188 -0.41 -12.67 19.50
N ALA A 189 -0.90 -13.89 19.22
CA ALA A 189 -1.57 -14.73 20.22
C ALA A 189 -0.60 -15.31 21.27
N ARG A 190 0.64 -15.63 20.89
CA ARG A 190 1.65 -16.23 21.77
C ARG A 190 2.26 -15.29 22.81
N HIS A 191 2.12 -13.98 22.65
CA HIS A 191 2.59 -12.96 23.61
C HIS A 191 1.44 -12.38 24.47
N ALA A 192 0.25 -12.99 24.43
CA ALA A 192 -0.92 -12.59 25.21
C ALA A 192 -1.33 -13.64 26.26
N ALA A 193 -0.53 -14.69 26.44
CA ALA A 193 -0.71 -15.76 27.42
C ALA A 193 0.42 -15.72 28.46
#